data_AF-A0A9E3U9K6-F1
#
_entry.id   AF-A0A9E3U9K6-F1
#
_cell.length_a   1.000
_cell.length_b   1.000
_cell.length_c   1.000
_cell.angle_alpha   90.00
_cell.angle_beta   90.00
_cell.angle_gamma   90.00
#
_symmetry.space_group_name_H-M   'P 1'
#
loop_
_entity.id
_entity.type
_entity.pdbx_description
1 polymer ?
#
loop_
_entity_poly.entity_id
_entity_poly.type
_entity_poly.pdbx_seq_one_letter_code
_entity_poly.pdbx_strand_id
1 'polypeptide(L)'
;MAPLRRLRPENDNDRLEPLEARLDREAAARRRDDEDRASTDLLDVPAAVVCLVCGEADCTGCEDRDQSRSGIVAIVAWERPGASPLTRLWATARSTTRDAESFFELLPDGPVLPALRFAALSELVTVATWVLTVIPVLALVRPTLLTHLTWDPHARSIALRALVFGIPAFAAFMVSMHAAHGLSIDAGAARCGARRARTRALRFGLYACGWDLVMGPVGAVVVAMKEGARAAFGIVDQMSNVPSRATHAFLRGCYRLEGERAKKANATAVVGVVGLTVFAAIAIFVALIAALVI
;
A
#
# COMPACT_ATOMS: atom_id res chain seq x y z
N MET A 1 67.66 -18.77 -48.29
CA MET A 1 68.42 -17.49 -48.29
C MET A 1 67.73 -16.52 -47.35
N ALA A 2 68.29 -16.30 -46.16
CA ALA A 2 67.73 -15.45 -45.11
C ALA A 2 68.56 -14.15 -45.00
N PRO A 3 67.94 -12.97 -44.80
CA PRO A 3 68.65 -11.71 -44.78
C PRO A 3 69.39 -11.52 -43.45
N LEU A 4 70.67 -11.15 -43.54
CA LEU A 4 71.52 -10.79 -42.41
C LEU A 4 71.03 -9.49 -41.77
N ARG A 5 70.53 -9.60 -40.53
CA ARG A 5 70.09 -8.50 -39.68
C ARG A 5 71.31 -7.71 -39.21
N ARG A 6 71.52 -6.51 -39.76
CA ARG A 6 72.57 -5.59 -39.27
C ARG A 6 72.21 -5.15 -37.85
N LEU A 7 73.03 -5.54 -36.88
CA LEU A 7 72.99 -5.02 -35.52
C LEU A 7 73.45 -3.56 -35.57
N ARG A 8 72.55 -2.65 -35.16
CA ARG A 8 72.83 -1.22 -35.03
C ARG A 8 73.74 -1.04 -33.79
N PRO A 9 74.86 -0.31 -33.89
CA PRO A 9 75.70 -0.05 -32.73
C PRO A 9 74.88 0.74 -31.69
N GLU A 10 74.81 0.16 -30.50
CA GLU A 10 74.16 0.74 -29.32
C GLU A 10 74.96 1.98 -28.91
N ASN A 11 74.33 3.14 -29.00
CA ASN A 11 74.96 4.41 -28.71
C ASN A 11 75.07 4.54 -27.18
N ASP A 12 76.25 4.26 -26.62
CA ASP A 12 76.54 4.19 -25.18
C ASP A 12 76.48 5.57 -24.45
N ASN A 13 75.95 6.59 -25.11
CA ASN A 13 75.81 7.95 -24.59
C ASN A 13 74.59 8.15 -23.67
N ASP A 14 73.70 7.16 -23.55
CA ASP A 14 72.54 7.21 -22.64
C ASP A 14 72.90 6.81 -21.18
N ARG A 15 74.17 6.47 -20.90
CA ARG A 15 74.61 5.96 -19.58
C ARG A 15 75.01 7.03 -18.55
N LEU A 16 75.07 8.31 -18.94
CA LEU A 16 75.44 9.40 -18.02
C LEU A 16 74.27 10.29 -17.65
N GLU A 17 73.04 9.83 -17.89
CA GLU A 17 71.89 10.50 -17.34
C GLU A 17 71.84 10.24 -15.83
N PRO A 18 71.89 11.28 -14.97
CA PRO A 18 71.82 11.12 -13.53
C PRO A 18 70.61 10.28 -13.17
N LEU A 19 70.80 9.28 -12.30
CA LEU A 19 69.72 8.37 -11.87
C LEU A 19 68.46 9.14 -11.43
N GLU A 20 68.67 10.30 -10.80
CA GLU A 20 67.62 11.24 -10.39
C GLU A 20 66.77 11.73 -11.57
N ALA A 21 67.39 12.12 -12.69
CA ALA A 21 66.67 12.58 -13.88
C ALA A 21 65.85 11.47 -14.55
N ARG A 22 66.28 10.21 -14.46
CA ARG A 22 65.50 9.05 -14.92
C ARG A 22 64.31 8.78 -14.00
N LEU A 23 64.53 8.81 -12.69
CA LEU A 23 63.47 8.60 -11.69
C LEU A 23 62.40 9.70 -11.77
N ASP A 24 62.79 10.96 -11.97
CA ASP A 24 61.86 12.08 -12.12
C ASP A 24 61.01 11.95 -13.39
N ARG A 25 61.60 11.48 -14.50
CA ARG A 25 60.86 11.22 -15.75
C ARG A 25 59.91 10.03 -15.63
N GLU A 26 60.33 8.94 -14.99
CA GLU A 26 59.42 7.81 -14.72
C GLU A 26 58.28 8.21 -13.77
N ALA A 27 58.56 9.01 -12.75
CA ALA A 27 57.53 9.53 -11.85
C ALA A 27 56.55 10.48 -12.57
N ALA A 28 57.05 11.34 -13.45
CA ALA A 28 56.21 12.23 -14.27
C ALA A 28 55.38 11.45 -15.30
N ALA A 29 55.93 10.39 -15.91
CA ALA A 29 55.20 9.52 -16.82
C ALA A 29 54.06 8.77 -16.11
N ARG A 30 54.32 8.23 -14.91
CA ARG A 30 53.29 7.55 -14.11
C ARG A 30 52.16 8.49 -13.68
N ARG A 31 52.46 9.74 -13.31
CA ARG A 31 51.42 10.73 -12.97
C ARG A 31 50.51 11.05 -14.16
N ARG A 32 51.06 11.14 -15.38
CA ARG A 32 50.25 11.34 -16.59
C ARG A 32 49.35 10.14 -16.89
N ASP A 33 49.86 8.92 -16.77
CA ASP A 33 49.05 7.71 -16.96
C ASP A 33 47.90 7.60 -15.94
N ASP A 34 48.13 8.02 -14.69
CA ASP A 34 47.09 8.03 -13.65
C ASP A 34 46.05 9.15 -13.88
N GLU A 35 46.48 10.34 -14.35
CA GLU A 35 45.56 11.43 -14.75
C GLU A 35 44.71 11.05 -15.97
N ASP A 36 45.30 10.41 -16.98
CA ASP A 36 44.58 9.94 -18.17
C ASP A 36 43.55 8.85 -17.82
N ARG A 37 43.90 7.90 -16.93
CA ARG A 37 42.95 6.88 -16.41
C ARG A 37 41.83 7.50 -15.59
N ALA A 38 42.12 8.47 -14.73
CA ALA A 38 41.09 9.17 -13.96
C ALA A 38 40.12 9.97 -14.85
N SER A 39 40.57 10.43 -16.03
CA SER A 39 39.72 11.14 -16.99
C SER A 39 38.86 10.22 -17.86
N THR A 40 39.25 8.96 -18.05
CA THR A 40 38.50 7.98 -18.86
C THR A 40 37.47 7.18 -18.06
N ASP A 41 37.59 7.10 -16.73
CA ASP A 41 36.61 6.44 -15.85
C ASP A 41 35.36 7.30 -15.54
N LEU A 42 35.24 8.51 -16.12
CA LEU A 42 34.24 9.51 -15.72
C LEU A 42 32.95 9.52 -16.54
N LEU A 43 32.78 8.67 -17.57
CA LEU A 43 31.52 8.56 -18.31
C LEU A 43 31.24 7.13 -18.81
N ASP A 44 31.42 6.13 -17.96
CA ASP A 44 30.67 4.88 -18.13
C ASP A 44 29.23 5.13 -17.63
N VAL A 45 28.53 6.04 -18.33
CA VAL A 45 27.11 6.27 -18.13
C VAL A 45 26.43 5.02 -18.65
N PRO A 46 25.87 4.14 -17.78
CA PRO A 46 25.20 2.96 -18.27
C PRO A 46 24.13 3.43 -19.25
N ALA A 47 24.14 2.88 -20.47
CA ALA A 47 23.16 3.22 -21.49
C ALA A 47 21.78 3.23 -20.83
N ALA A 48 21.09 4.38 -20.88
CA ALA A 48 19.77 4.49 -20.29
C ALA A 48 18.83 3.57 -21.08
N VAL A 49 18.60 2.35 -20.56
CA VAL A 49 17.72 1.37 -21.18
C VAL A 49 16.29 1.79 -20.84
N VAL A 50 15.69 2.57 -21.73
CA VAL A 50 14.27 2.90 -21.65
C VAL A 50 13.45 1.84 -22.39
N CYS A 51 12.24 1.59 -21.90
CA CYS A 51 11.30 0.74 -22.63
C CYS A 51 11.03 1.29 -24.02
N LEU A 52 11.22 0.47 -25.05
CA LEU A 52 10.92 0.89 -26.43
C LEU A 52 9.43 1.25 -26.62
N VAL A 53 8.53 0.65 -25.81
CA VAL A 53 7.08 0.84 -25.94
C VAL A 53 6.55 2.00 -25.08
N CYS A 54 6.99 2.14 -23.82
CA CYS A 54 6.48 3.19 -22.93
C CYS A 54 7.47 4.30 -22.56
N GLY A 55 8.75 4.18 -22.91
CA GLY A 55 9.79 5.18 -22.66
C GLY A 55 10.32 5.27 -21.23
N GLU A 56 9.87 4.41 -20.30
CA GLU A 56 10.31 4.45 -18.91
C GLU A 56 11.63 3.67 -18.70
N ALA A 57 12.57 4.24 -17.95
CA ALA A 57 13.85 3.59 -17.61
C ALA A 57 13.69 2.41 -16.64
N ASP A 58 12.59 2.39 -15.87
CA ASP A 58 12.24 1.32 -14.93
C ASP A 58 11.11 0.41 -15.47
N CYS A 59 10.93 0.37 -16.79
CA CYS A 59 9.89 -0.44 -17.40
C CYS A 59 10.15 -1.94 -17.22
N THR A 60 9.18 -2.65 -16.64
CA THR A 60 9.29 -4.09 -16.33
C THR A 60 8.64 -4.99 -17.38
N GLY A 61 8.28 -4.45 -18.54
CA GLY A 61 7.57 -5.14 -19.63
C GLY A 61 6.31 -4.39 -20.04
N CYS A 62 6.21 -4.03 -21.33
CA CYS A 62 5.02 -3.37 -21.90
C CYS A 62 4.03 -4.33 -22.55
N GLU A 63 4.38 -5.60 -22.65
CA GLU A 63 3.46 -6.65 -23.08
C GLU A 63 3.21 -7.55 -21.87
N ASP A 64 1.95 -7.60 -21.45
CA ASP A 64 1.36 -8.51 -20.48
C ASP A 64 2.09 -8.71 -19.13
N ARG A 65 1.77 -7.83 -18.17
CA ARG A 65 1.45 -8.10 -16.74
C ARG A 65 2.14 -9.26 -15.97
N ASP A 66 3.34 -9.71 -16.33
CA ASP A 66 4.03 -10.80 -15.64
C ASP A 66 4.98 -10.30 -14.55
N GLN A 67 4.43 -10.26 -13.33
CA GLN A 67 4.85 -10.89 -12.07
C GLN A 67 6.33 -11.23 -11.75
N SER A 68 7.32 -10.90 -12.56
CA SER A 68 8.72 -11.25 -12.34
C SER A 68 9.58 -10.02 -12.05
N ARG A 69 9.31 -9.36 -10.93
CA ARG A 69 10.40 -8.76 -10.14
C ARG A 69 10.95 -9.87 -9.24
N SER A 70 12.23 -10.17 -9.37
CA SER A 70 13.01 -10.99 -8.43
C SER A 70 13.22 -10.31 -7.06
N GLY A 71 12.62 -9.12 -6.86
CA GLY A 71 12.48 -8.47 -5.56
C GLY A 71 11.16 -8.86 -4.91
N ILE A 72 11.19 -9.14 -3.61
CA ILE A 72 10.08 -9.56 -2.76
C ILE A 72 8.81 -8.72 -3.06
N VAL A 73 7.90 -9.25 -3.88
CA VAL A 73 6.59 -8.63 -4.12
C VAL A 73 5.72 -8.95 -2.91
N ALA A 74 5.12 -7.92 -2.30
CA ALA A 74 4.12 -8.15 -1.26
C ALA A 74 2.95 -8.92 -1.85
N ILE A 75 2.87 -10.19 -1.47
CA ILE A 75 1.84 -11.09 -1.93
C ILE A 75 0.57 -10.82 -1.12
N VAL A 76 -0.51 -10.46 -1.81
CA VAL A 76 -1.83 -10.38 -1.19
C VAL A 76 -2.41 -11.79 -1.01
N ALA A 77 -2.49 -12.29 0.22
CA ALA A 77 -3.03 -13.63 0.51
C ALA A 77 -4.44 -13.88 -0.06
N TRP A 78 -5.29 -12.84 -0.05
CA TRP A 78 -6.61 -12.83 -0.67
C TRP A 78 -6.62 -13.07 -2.18
N GLU A 79 -5.52 -12.86 -2.88
CA GLU A 79 -5.44 -13.09 -4.33
C GLU A 79 -4.85 -14.47 -4.65
N ARG A 80 -4.19 -15.13 -3.68
CA ARG A 80 -3.57 -16.45 -3.91
C ARG A 80 -4.56 -17.62 -3.83
N PRO A 81 -4.60 -18.52 -4.83
CA PRO A 81 -5.28 -19.79 -4.67
C PRO A 81 -4.51 -20.70 -3.69
N GLY A 82 -5.20 -21.69 -3.09
CA GLY A 82 -4.56 -22.76 -2.31
C GLY A 82 -4.80 -22.72 -0.79
N ALA A 83 -5.28 -21.61 -0.23
CA ALA A 83 -5.73 -21.55 1.17
C ALA A 83 -7.25 -21.34 1.26
N SER A 84 -7.84 -21.71 2.39
CA SER A 84 -9.28 -21.49 2.62
C SER A 84 -9.63 -19.99 2.54
N PRO A 85 -10.84 -19.61 2.07
CA PRO A 85 -11.25 -18.21 2.00
C PRO A 85 -11.11 -17.47 3.34
N LEU A 86 -11.45 -18.12 4.46
CA LEU A 86 -11.34 -17.52 5.79
C LEU A 86 -9.88 -17.27 6.19
N THR A 87 -8.98 -18.23 5.92
CA THR A 87 -7.55 -18.07 6.17
C THR A 87 -6.99 -16.89 5.36
N ARG A 88 -7.39 -16.78 4.09
CA ARG A 88 -6.96 -15.69 3.20
C ARG A 88 -7.49 -14.33 3.64
N LEU A 89 -8.77 -14.26 4.03
CA LEU A 89 -9.41 -13.06 4.55
C LEU A 89 -8.65 -12.55 5.79
N TRP A 90 -8.47 -13.43 6.78
CA TRP A 90 -7.79 -13.06 8.02
C TRP A 90 -6.31 -12.71 7.80
N ALA A 91 -5.60 -13.46 6.96
CA ALA A 91 -4.20 -13.18 6.65
C ALA A 91 -4.05 -11.80 5.98
N THR A 92 -4.86 -11.49 4.97
CA THR A 92 -4.83 -10.17 4.33
C THR A 92 -5.23 -9.06 5.28
N ALA A 93 -6.32 -9.23 6.05
CA ALA A 93 -6.76 -8.22 7.02
C ALA A 93 -5.71 -7.94 8.11
N ARG A 94 -5.01 -8.98 8.57
CA ARG A 94 -3.89 -8.83 9.53
C ARG A 94 -2.72 -8.09 8.90
N SER A 95 -2.31 -8.44 7.67
CA SER A 95 -1.20 -7.76 6.99
C SER A 95 -1.51 -6.29 6.69
N THR A 96 -2.74 -5.97 6.28
CA THR A 96 -3.15 -4.58 6.03
C THR A 96 -3.20 -3.74 7.30
N THR A 97 -3.32 -4.38 8.48
CA THR A 97 -3.46 -3.70 9.76
C THR A 97 -2.14 -3.62 10.53
N ARG A 98 -1.45 -4.75 10.73
CA ARG A 98 -0.22 -4.83 11.53
C ARG A 98 1.04 -4.50 10.74
N ASP A 99 1.10 -4.99 9.50
CA ASP A 99 2.24 -4.79 8.59
C ASP A 99 1.90 -3.73 7.52
N ALA A 100 1.06 -2.76 7.89
CA ALA A 100 0.42 -1.83 6.96
C ALA A 100 1.44 -1.07 6.10
N GLU A 101 2.56 -0.64 6.69
CA GLU A 101 3.59 0.10 5.95
C GLU A 101 4.20 -0.75 4.84
N SER A 102 4.73 -1.93 5.18
CA SER A 102 5.32 -2.84 4.19
C SER A 102 4.30 -3.32 3.16
N PHE A 103 3.07 -3.61 3.60
CA PHE A 103 2.01 -4.08 2.71
C PHE A 103 1.61 -3.01 1.67
N PHE A 104 1.35 -1.79 2.12
CA PHE A 104 0.84 -0.73 1.24
C PHE A 104 1.93 -0.04 0.43
N GLU A 105 3.16 0.03 0.94
CA GLU A 105 4.31 0.51 0.16
C GLU A 105 4.61 -0.40 -1.04
N LEU A 106 4.47 -1.71 -0.86
CA LEU A 106 4.75 -2.71 -1.89
C LEU A 106 3.48 -3.20 -2.60
N LEU A 107 2.35 -2.50 -2.44
CA LEU A 107 1.06 -2.94 -2.99
C LEU A 107 1.16 -3.08 -4.53
N PRO A 108 1.02 -4.29 -5.09
CA PRO A 108 1.16 -4.47 -6.52
C PRO A 108 -0.06 -3.92 -7.27
N ASP A 109 0.16 -3.57 -8.55
CA ASP A 109 -0.92 -3.39 -9.49
C ASP A 109 -1.72 -4.69 -9.67
N GLY A 110 -2.97 -4.56 -10.08
CA GLY A 110 -3.80 -5.72 -10.33
C GLY A 110 -5.26 -5.37 -10.60
N PRO A 111 -6.10 -6.37 -10.87
CA PRO A 111 -7.53 -6.17 -11.04
C PRO A 111 -8.18 -5.63 -9.76
N VAL A 112 -9.20 -4.78 -9.87
CA VAL A 112 -9.92 -4.22 -8.71
C VAL A 112 -10.87 -5.26 -8.09
N LEU A 113 -11.39 -6.19 -8.89
CA LEU A 113 -12.43 -7.12 -8.47
C LEU A 113 -12.04 -8.01 -7.26
N PRO A 114 -10.83 -8.58 -7.16
CA PRO A 114 -10.43 -9.31 -5.96
C PRO A 114 -10.42 -8.43 -4.71
N ALA A 115 -9.88 -7.21 -4.80
CA ALA A 115 -9.88 -6.24 -3.70
C ALA A 115 -11.31 -5.87 -3.28
N LEU A 116 -12.23 -5.69 -4.24
CA LEU A 116 -13.64 -5.41 -3.95
C LEU A 116 -14.32 -6.56 -3.21
N ARG A 117 -14.06 -7.81 -3.61
CA ARG A 117 -14.59 -9.00 -2.91
C ARG A 117 -14.05 -9.10 -1.47
N PHE A 118 -12.76 -8.80 -1.27
CA PHE A 118 -12.16 -8.72 0.05
C PHE A 118 -12.86 -7.65 0.89
N ALA A 119 -12.99 -6.43 0.36
CA ALA A 119 -13.62 -5.31 1.04
C ALA A 119 -15.05 -5.66 1.46
N ALA A 120 -15.86 -6.16 0.53
CA ALA A 120 -17.25 -6.53 0.80
C ALA A 120 -17.39 -7.59 1.90
N LEU A 121 -16.54 -8.63 1.89
CA LEU A 121 -16.57 -9.66 2.92
C LEU A 121 -16.08 -9.15 4.28
N SER A 122 -15.01 -8.37 4.30
CA SER A 122 -14.50 -7.75 5.53
C SER A 122 -15.57 -6.87 6.17
N GLU A 123 -16.19 -5.97 5.40
CA GLU A 123 -17.22 -5.06 5.89
C GLU A 123 -18.49 -5.79 6.32
N LEU A 124 -18.97 -6.77 5.55
CA LEU A 124 -20.15 -7.56 5.95
C LEU A 124 -19.93 -8.26 7.30
N VAL A 125 -18.76 -8.87 7.51
CA VAL A 125 -18.42 -9.52 8.77
C VAL A 125 -18.31 -8.49 9.90
N THR A 126 -17.62 -7.38 9.66
CA THR A 126 -17.49 -6.27 10.61
C THR A 126 -18.86 -5.77 11.06
N VAL A 127 -19.74 -5.41 10.12
CA VAL A 127 -21.07 -4.85 10.42
C VAL A 127 -21.93 -5.88 11.14
N ALA A 128 -21.97 -7.12 10.66
CA ALA A 128 -22.74 -8.18 11.31
C ALA A 128 -22.28 -8.40 12.77
N THR A 129 -20.98 -8.32 13.03
CA THR A 129 -20.43 -8.57 14.37
C THR A 129 -20.60 -7.39 15.31
N TRP A 130 -20.58 -6.16 14.80
CA TRP A 130 -21.05 -5.00 15.55
C TRP A 130 -22.52 -5.13 15.94
N VAL A 131 -23.40 -5.54 15.01
CA VAL A 131 -24.81 -5.79 15.33
C VAL A 131 -24.96 -6.86 16.42
N LEU A 132 -24.24 -7.98 16.30
CA LEU A 132 -24.25 -9.05 17.32
C LEU A 132 -23.70 -8.59 18.69
N THR A 133 -22.82 -7.59 18.72
CA THR A 133 -22.26 -7.03 19.96
C THR A 133 -23.20 -6.01 20.59
N VAL A 134 -23.83 -5.16 19.77
CA VAL A 134 -24.72 -4.09 20.23
C VAL A 134 -26.06 -4.64 20.72
N ILE A 135 -26.62 -5.68 20.09
CA ILE A 135 -27.92 -6.24 20.50
C ILE A 135 -27.93 -6.68 21.98
N PRO A 136 -26.97 -7.47 22.50
CA PRO A 136 -26.89 -7.82 23.91
C PRO A 136 -26.76 -6.59 24.82
N VAL A 137 -25.97 -5.59 24.44
CA VAL A 137 -25.82 -4.35 25.22
C VAL A 137 -27.16 -3.60 25.29
N LEU A 138 -27.86 -3.46 24.16
CA LEU A 138 -29.19 -2.85 24.13
C LEU A 138 -30.21 -3.66 24.93
N ALA A 139 -30.11 -4.99 24.93
CA ALA A 139 -30.95 -5.85 25.75
C ALA A 139 -30.69 -5.69 27.26
N LEU A 140 -29.43 -5.45 27.67
CA LEU A 140 -29.10 -5.16 29.06
C LEU A 140 -29.63 -3.79 29.50
N VAL A 141 -29.52 -2.77 28.64
CA VAL A 141 -30.01 -1.41 28.92
C VAL A 141 -31.54 -1.33 28.87
N ARG A 142 -32.18 -2.08 27.95
CA ARG A 142 -33.62 -2.11 27.74
C ARG A 142 -34.11 -3.57 27.60
N PRO A 143 -34.33 -4.28 28.71
CA PRO A 143 -34.70 -5.71 28.69
C PRO A 143 -36.02 -5.98 27.96
N THR A 144 -36.93 -5.00 27.94
CA THR A 144 -38.21 -5.10 27.21
C THR A 144 -38.04 -5.10 25.68
N LEU A 145 -36.86 -4.72 25.16
CA LEU A 145 -36.58 -4.70 23.73
C LEU A 145 -36.67 -6.11 23.12
N LEU A 146 -36.06 -7.11 23.76
CA LEU A 146 -36.09 -8.48 23.25
C LEU A 146 -37.50 -9.08 23.32
N THR A 147 -38.24 -8.78 24.40
CA THR A 147 -39.65 -9.17 24.52
C THR A 147 -40.49 -8.54 23.41
N HIS A 148 -40.30 -7.26 23.11
CA HIS A 148 -41.02 -6.61 22.03
C HIS A 148 -40.67 -7.20 20.65
N LEU A 149 -39.38 -7.41 20.37
CA LEU A 149 -38.92 -8.01 19.11
C LEU A 149 -39.38 -9.48 18.93
N THR A 150 -39.59 -10.22 20.01
CA THR A 150 -40.02 -11.62 19.96
C THR A 150 -41.53 -11.76 19.83
N TRP A 151 -42.31 -10.94 20.54
CA TRP A 151 -43.76 -11.09 20.61
C TRP A 151 -44.55 -10.18 19.67
N ASP A 152 -43.99 -9.06 19.19
CA ASP A 152 -44.64 -8.20 18.19
C ASP A 152 -44.25 -8.62 16.75
N PRO A 153 -45.16 -9.19 15.95
CA PRO A 153 -44.87 -9.58 14.58
C PRO A 153 -44.45 -8.42 13.67
N HIS A 154 -44.96 -7.21 13.95
CA HIS A 154 -44.64 -6.02 13.17
C HIS A 154 -43.20 -5.57 13.46
N ALA A 155 -42.85 -5.43 14.74
CA ALA A 155 -41.48 -5.12 15.16
C ALA A 155 -40.47 -6.15 14.63
N ARG A 156 -40.81 -7.44 14.69
CA ARG A 156 -39.97 -8.52 14.14
C ARG A 156 -39.77 -8.39 12.63
N SER A 157 -40.83 -8.10 11.88
CA SER A 157 -40.74 -7.89 10.42
C SER A 157 -39.83 -6.71 10.08
N ILE A 158 -39.98 -5.58 10.79
CA ILE A 158 -39.10 -4.42 10.62
C ILE A 158 -37.65 -4.79 10.93
N ALA A 159 -37.40 -5.46 12.06
CA ALA A 159 -36.06 -5.87 12.45
C ALA A 159 -35.42 -6.82 11.41
N LEU A 160 -36.16 -7.80 10.91
CA LEU A 160 -35.67 -8.70 9.86
C LEU A 160 -35.36 -7.97 8.56
N ARG A 161 -36.21 -7.02 8.13
CA ARG A 161 -35.93 -6.18 6.96
C ARG A 161 -34.70 -5.30 7.17
N ALA A 162 -34.58 -4.69 8.34
CA ALA A 162 -33.42 -3.89 8.72
C ALA A 162 -32.12 -4.72 8.73
N LEU A 163 -32.17 -5.98 9.18
CA LEU A 163 -31.01 -6.88 9.12
C LEU A 163 -30.69 -7.29 7.69
N VAL A 164 -31.68 -7.76 6.92
CA VAL A 164 -31.47 -8.31 5.57
C VAL A 164 -31.03 -7.24 4.58
N PHE A 165 -31.59 -6.03 4.66
CA PHE A 165 -31.26 -4.94 3.74
C PHE A 165 -30.28 -3.93 4.33
N GLY A 166 -30.40 -3.64 5.62
CA GLY A 166 -29.55 -2.64 6.29
C GLY A 166 -28.11 -3.10 6.46
N ILE A 167 -27.85 -4.37 6.82
CA ILE A 167 -26.46 -4.86 6.93
C ILE A 167 -25.73 -4.78 5.58
N PRO A 168 -26.26 -5.33 4.46
CA PRO A 168 -25.58 -5.21 3.18
C PRO A 168 -25.48 -3.78 2.66
N ALA A 169 -26.51 -2.96 2.85
CA ALA A 169 -26.47 -1.56 2.43
C ALA A 169 -25.41 -0.76 3.21
N PHE A 170 -25.33 -0.96 4.52
CA PHE A 170 -24.33 -0.30 5.36
C PHE A 170 -22.91 -0.80 5.04
N ALA A 171 -22.73 -2.11 4.81
CA ALA A 171 -21.44 -2.64 4.36
C ALA A 171 -21.03 -2.06 2.98
N ALA A 172 -21.95 -1.99 2.01
CA ALA A 172 -21.69 -1.38 0.71
C ALA A 172 -21.32 0.11 0.82
N PHE A 173 -21.96 0.82 1.74
CA PHE A 173 -21.61 2.20 2.07
C PHE A 173 -20.19 2.30 2.63
N MET A 174 -19.82 1.46 3.60
CA MET A 174 -18.46 1.42 4.17
C MET A 174 -17.39 1.10 3.11
N VAL A 175 -17.62 0.10 2.25
CA VAL A 175 -16.74 -0.19 1.10
C VAL A 175 -16.57 1.04 0.21
N SER A 176 -17.65 1.78 -0.05
CA SER A 176 -17.63 2.98 -0.88
C SER A 176 -16.82 4.11 -0.23
N MET A 177 -16.91 4.27 1.09
CA MET A 177 -16.09 5.22 1.85
C MET A 177 -14.60 4.93 1.70
N HIS A 178 -14.20 3.67 1.84
CA HIS A 178 -12.81 3.22 1.68
C HIS A 178 -12.30 3.40 0.24
N ALA A 179 -13.12 3.04 -0.76
CA ALA A 179 -12.79 3.29 -2.15
C ALA A 179 -12.62 4.79 -2.45
N ALA A 180 -13.51 5.64 -1.91
CA ALA A 180 -13.44 7.09 -2.03
C ALA A 180 -12.19 7.66 -1.34
N HIS A 181 -11.81 7.13 -0.18
CA HIS A 181 -10.56 7.48 0.51
C HIS A 181 -9.34 7.22 -0.39
N GLY A 182 -9.24 6.01 -0.96
CA GLY A 182 -8.19 5.65 -1.91
C GLY A 182 -8.13 6.58 -3.12
N LEU A 183 -9.26 6.86 -3.76
CA LEU A 183 -9.33 7.79 -4.89
C LEU A 183 -8.97 9.24 -4.50
N SER A 184 -9.31 9.66 -3.29
CA SER A 184 -8.96 10.99 -2.78
C SER A 184 -7.46 11.14 -2.56
N ILE A 185 -6.76 10.04 -2.18
CA ILE A 185 -5.30 9.99 -2.14
C ILE A 185 -4.72 10.14 -3.56
N ASP A 186 -5.24 9.44 -4.58
CA ASP A 186 -4.80 9.61 -5.98
C ASP A 186 -4.97 11.06 -6.45
N ALA A 187 -6.11 11.67 -6.16
CA ALA A 187 -6.36 13.07 -6.49
C ALA A 187 -5.37 14.02 -5.77
N GLY A 188 -5.10 13.77 -4.48
CA GLY A 188 -4.13 14.52 -3.69
C GLY A 188 -2.70 14.38 -4.21
N ALA A 189 -2.29 13.15 -4.55
CA ALA A 189 -0.99 12.86 -5.12
C ALA A 189 -0.80 13.54 -6.49
N ALA A 190 -1.83 13.49 -7.35
CA ALA A 190 -1.82 14.16 -8.64
C ALA A 190 -1.70 15.69 -8.53
N ARG A 191 -2.40 16.30 -7.56
CA ARG A 191 -2.24 17.74 -7.26
C ARG A 191 -0.83 18.08 -6.76
N CYS A 192 -0.16 17.11 -6.14
CA CYS A 192 1.23 17.24 -5.73
C CYS A 192 2.22 16.87 -6.85
N GLY A 193 1.79 16.73 -8.10
CA GLY A 193 2.67 16.49 -9.26
C GLY A 193 3.03 15.03 -9.52
N ALA A 194 2.40 14.06 -8.83
CA ALA A 194 2.59 12.65 -9.14
C ALA A 194 1.70 12.19 -10.31
N ARG A 195 2.12 11.13 -11.01
CA ARG A 195 1.29 10.47 -12.04
C ARG A 195 0.11 9.75 -11.38
N ARG A 196 -1.07 9.82 -11.97
CA ARG A 196 -2.27 9.12 -11.45
C ARG A 196 -2.10 7.60 -11.52
N ALA A 197 -2.52 6.92 -10.47
CA ALA A 197 -2.53 5.47 -10.32
C ALA A 197 -3.86 4.98 -9.73
N ARG A 198 -4.99 5.43 -10.32
CA ARG A 198 -6.37 5.19 -9.85
C ARG A 198 -6.65 3.74 -9.45
N THR A 199 -6.21 2.77 -10.24
CA THR A 199 -6.43 1.33 -9.96
C THR A 199 -5.74 0.91 -8.67
N ARG A 200 -4.49 1.33 -8.47
CA ARG A 200 -3.73 1.02 -7.25
C ARG A 200 -4.29 1.75 -6.04
N ALA A 201 -4.75 2.98 -6.24
CA ALA A 201 -5.41 3.79 -5.21
C ALA A 201 -6.75 3.18 -4.75
N LEU A 202 -7.55 2.66 -5.69
CA LEU A 202 -8.76 1.89 -5.38
C LEU A 202 -8.42 0.62 -4.59
N ARG A 203 -7.39 -0.13 -5.03
CA ARG A 203 -6.92 -1.33 -4.31
C ARG A 203 -6.47 -0.98 -2.89
N PHE A 204 -5.75 0.13 -2.70
CA PHE A 204 -5.37 0.63 -1.37
C PHE A 204 -6.60 0.81 -0.48
N GLY A 205 -7.60 1.56 -0.96
CA GLY A 205 -8.85 1.79 -0.22
C GLY A 205 -9.57 0.48 0.12
N LEU A 206 -9.78 -0.39 -0.88
CA LEU A 206 -10.51 -1.65 -0.69
C LEU A 206 -9.77 -2.62 0.25
N TYR A 207 -8.44 -2.66 0.23
CA TYR A 207 -7.67 -3.46 1.20
C TYR A 207 -7.63 -2.84 2.59
N ALA A 208 -7.82 -1.51 2.72
CA ALA A 208 -7.94 -0.83 4.00
C ALA A 208 -9.21 -1.24 4.79
N CYS A 209 -10.26 -1.77 4.15
CA CYS A 209 -11.40 -2.40 4.85
C CYS A 209 -10.97 -3.54 5.80
N GLY A 210 -9.78 -4.11 5.63
CA GLY A 210 -9.22 -5.10 6.56
C GLY A 210 -8.98 -4.54 7.97
N TRP A 211 -8.82 -3.22 8.10
CA TRP A 211 -8.66 -2.55 9.40
C TRP A 211 -9.89 -2.75 10.26
N ASP A 212 -11.09 -2.52 9.71
CA ASP A 212 -12.33 -2.59 10.48
C ASP A 212 -12.61 -4.01 10.98
N LEU A 213 -12.21 -5.03 10.21
CA LEU A 213 -12.32 -6.43 10.61
C LEU A 213 -11.38 -6.78 11.78
N VAL A 214 -10.13 -6.31 11.73
CA VAL A 214 -9.12 -6.61 12.77
C VAL A 214 -9.30 -5.74 14.01
N MET A 215 -9.76 -4.50 13.84
CA MET A 215 -9.99 -3.56 14.93
C MET A 215 -11.39 -3.70 15.56
N GLY A 216 -12.33 -4.35 14.86
CA GLY A 216 -13.68 -4.58 15.35
C GLY A 216 -13.80 -5.71 16.39
N PRO A 217 -15.04 -6.02 16.83
CA PRO A 217 -15.31 -7.02 17.87
C PRO A 217 -14.74 -8.41 17.56
N VAL A 218 -14.82 -8.86 16.30
CA VAL A 218 -14.25 -10.16 15.90
C VAL A 218 -12.74 -10.16 16.06
N GLY A 219 -12.07 -9.12 15.60
CA GLY A 219 -10.63 -9.01 15.70
C GLY A 219 -10.17 -9.04 17.16
N ALA A 220 -10.87 -8.31 18.04
CA ALA A 220 -10.62 -8.35 19.48
C ALA A 220 -10.77 -9.77 20.06
N VAL A 221 -11.81 -10.51 19.70
CA VAL A 221 -12.00 -11.90 20.14
C VAL A 221 -10.89 -12.82 19.62
N VAL A 222 -10.58 -12.76 18.33
CA VAL A 222 -9.54 -13.60 17.72
C VAL A 222 -8.17 -13.33 18.33
N VAL A 223 -7.82 -12.06 18.56
CA VAL A 223 -6.56 -11.68 19.22
C VAL A 223 -6.57 -12.11 20.68
N ALA A 224 -7.67 -11.91 21.42
CA ALA A 224 -7.77 -12.37 22.81
C ALA A 224 -7.56 -13.89 22.93
N MET A 225 -8.12 -14.66 22.00
CA MET A 225 -7.98 -16.12 21.98
C MET A 225 -6.57 -16.59 21.59
N LYS A 226 -5.90 -15.91 20.65
CA LYS A 226 -4.59 -16.34 20.13
C LYS A 226 -3.38 -15.76 20.87
N GLU A 227 -3.52 -14.53 21.35
CA GLU A 227 -2.42 -13.71 21.88
C GLU A 227 -2.69 -13.25 23.33
N GLY A 228 -3.89 -13.53 23.87
CA GLY A 228 -4.29 -13.21 25.23
C GLY A 228 -5.03 -11.88 25.36
N ALA A 229 -5.77 -11.71 26.47
CA ALA A 229 -6.60 -10.52 26.71
C ALA A 229 -5.79 -9.21 26.74
N ARG A 230 -4.57 -9.24 27.28
CA ARG A 230 -3.67 -8.06 27.30
C ARG A 230 -3.34 -7.57 25.89
N ALA A 231 -3.10 -8.48 24.95
CA ALA A 231 -2.84 -8.14 23.56
C ALA A 231 -4.07 -7.50 22.89
N ALA A 232 -5.29 -7.97 23.22
CA ALA A 232 -6.52 -7.41 22.69
C ALA A 232 -6.75 -5.95 23.13
N PHE A 233 -6.47 -5.60 24.39
CA PHE A 233 -6.54 -4.20 24.85
C PHE A 233 -5.46 -3.30 24.22
N GLY A 234 -4.29 -3.87 23.90
CA GLY A 234 -3.21 -3.16 23.21
C GLY A 234 -3.52 -2.79 21.74
N ILE A 235 -4.57 -3.38 21.14
CA ILE A 235 -4.97 -3.03 19.77
C ILE A 235 -5.37 -1.57 19.68
N VAL A 236 -6.06 -1.02 20.71
CA VAL A 236 -6.59 0.35 20.72
C VAL A 236 -5.49 1.40 20.46
N ASP A 237 -4.33 1.22 21.07
CA ASP A 237 -3.20 2.16 20.92
C ASP A 237 -2.63 2.11 19.48
N GLN A 238 -2.59 0.91 18.89
CA GLN A 238 -2.18 0.71 17.50
C GLN A 238 -3.17 1.33 16.51
N MET A 239 -4.47 1.43 16.85
CA MET A 239 -5.51 1.92 15.93
C MET A 239 -5.29 3.36 15.49
N SER A 240 -4.79 4.22 16.38
CA SER A 240 -4.72 5.67 16.15
C SER A 240 -3.82 6.06 14.97
N ASN A 241 -2.81 5.23 14.67
CA ASN A 241 -1.76 5.56 13.71
C ASN A 241 -1.79 4.74 12.42
N VAL A 242 -2.56 3.64 12.37
CA VAL A 242 -2.58 2.73 11.20
C VAL A 242 -3.00 3.45 9.91
N PRO A 243 -4.10 4.23 9.86
CA PRO A 243 -4.50 4.90 8.63
C PRO A 243 -3.42 5.86 8.10
N SER A 244 -2.83 6.67 8.98
CA SER A 244 -1.77 7.62 8.61
C SER A 244 -0.52 6.90 8.11
N ARG A 245 -0.05 5.87 8.83
CA ARG A 245 1.12 5.08 8.44
C ARG A 245 0.92 4.37 7.10
N ALA A 246 -0.24 3.73 6.92
CA ALA A 246 -0.62 3.08 5.67
C ALA A 246 -0.65 4.05 4.49
N THR A 247 -1.30 5.22 4.66
CA THR A 247 -1.38 6.24 3.61
C THR A 247 -0.01 6.81 3.27
N HIS A 248 0.84 7.09 4.26
CA HIS A 248 2.21 7.56 4.01
C HIS A 248 3.06 6.51 3.29
N ALA A 249 2.98 5.25 3.70
CA ALA A 249 3.68 4.16 3.04
C ALA A 249 3.19 3.96 1.59
N PHE A 250 1.88 4.03 1.36
CA PHE A 250 1.30 3.98 0.02
C PHE A 250 1.75 5.15 -0.86
N LEU A 251 1.76 6.37 -0.33
CA LEU A 251 2.25 7.56 -1.03
C LEU A 251 3.73 7.45 -1.41
N ARG A 252 4.55 6.94 -0.49
CA ARG A 252 5.97 6.67 -0.73
C ARG A 252 6.18 5.60 -1.79
N GLY A 253 5.51 4.45 -1.66
CA GLY A 253 5.68 3.29 -2.54
C GLY A 253 5.10 3.49 -3.94
N CYS A 254 3.87 4.01 -4.02
CA CYS A 254 3.15 4.15 -5.29
C CYS A 254 3.51 5.44 -6.04
N TYR A 255 3.62 6.56 -5.33
CA TYR A 255 3.74 7.88 -5.95
C TYR A 255 5.11 8.54 -5.74
N ARG A 256 6.03 7.91 -5.00
CA ARG A 256 7.33 8.48 -4.62
C ARG A 256 7.20 9.84 -3.92
N LEU A 257 6.11 10.02 -3.17
CA LEU A 257 5.87 11.24 -2.40
C LEU A 257 6.27 11.03 -0.94
N GLU A 258 7.12 11.92 -0.43
CA GLU A 258 7.56 11.95 0.96
C GLU A 258 7.47 13.38 1.53
N GLY A 259 7.67 13.51 2.84
CA GLY A 259 7.71 14.81 3.54
C GLY A 259 6.44 15.64 3.35
N GLU A 260 6.62 16.94 3.07
CA GLU A 260 5.52 17.90 2.94
C GLU A 260 4.57 17.61 1.77
N ARG A 261 5.06 17.03 0.67
CA ARG A 261 4.19 16.66 -0.47
C ARG A 261 3.26 15.52 -0.09
N ALA A 262 3.77 14.51 0.64
CA ALA A 262 2.93 13.42 1.15
C ALA A 262 1.88 13.92 2.15
N LYS A 263 2.25 14.84 3.06
CA LYS A 263 1.30 15.46 4.00
C LYS A 263 0.18 16.22 3.29
N LYS A 264 0.50 17.02 2.27
CA LYS A 264 -0.49 17.75 1.45
C LYS A 264 -1.43 16.80 0.69
N ALA A 265 -0.88 15.72 0.13
CA ALA A 265 -1.69 14.69 -0.52
C ALA A 265 -2.65 14.01 0.47
N ASN A 266 -2.16 13.65 1.66
CA ASN A 266 -2.97 13.06 2.72
C ASN A 266 -4.07 14.02 3.21
N ALA A 267 -3.78 15.31 3.37
CA ALA A 267 -4.78 16.31 3.77
C ALA A 267 -5.96 16.37 2.77
N THR A 268 -5.70 16.22 1.47
CA THR A 268 -6.75 16.13 0.45
C THR A 268 -7.64 14.89 0.66
N ALA A 269 -7.03 13.75 1.02
CA ALA A 269 -7.75 12.53 1.31
C ALA A 269 -8.65 12.66 2.54
N VAL A 270 -8.13 13.25 3.61
CA VAL A 270 -8.89 13.52 4.84
C VAL A 270 -10.10 14.41 4.56
N VAL A 271 -9.92 15.52 3.82
CA VAL A 271 -11.04 16.41 3.46
C VAL A 271 -12.09 15.68 2.64
N GLY A 272 -11.69 14.85 1.68
CA GLY A 272 -12.60 14.05 0.86
C GLY A 272 -13.43 13.08 1.70
N VAL A 273 -12.80 12.34 2.60
CA VAL A 273 -13.48 11.40 3.50
C VAL A 273 -14.41 12.12 4.45
N VAL A 274 -13.94 13.18 5.11
CA VAL A 274 -14.77 13.97 6.05
C VAL A 274 -16.01 14.52 5.34
N GLY A 275 -15.84 15.09 4.14
CA GLY A 275 -16.96 15.59 3.35
C GLY A 275 -17.97 14.50 3.00
N LEU A 276 -17.50 13.33 2.58
CA LEU A 276 -18.38 12.20 2.25
C LEU A 276 -19.09 11.64 3.49
N THR A 277 -18.41 11.54 4.63
CA THR A 277 -19.01 11.10 5.90
C THR A 277 -20.10 12.06 6.36
N VAL A 278 -19.84 13.37 6.32
CA VAL A 278 -20.84 14.40 6.69
C VAL A 278 -22.06 14.33 5.77
N PHE A 279 -21.82 14.23 4.45
CA PHE A 279 -22.91 14.09 3.48
C PHE A 279 -23.76 12.84 3.75
N ALA A 280 -23.12 11.70 3.98
CA ALA A 280 -23.81 10.45 4.29
C ALA A 280 -24.58 10.52 5.61
N ALA A 281 -24.02 11.12 6.65
CA ALA A 281 -24.71 11.32 7.92
C ALA A 281 -25.97 12.17 7.75
N ILE A 282 -25.91 13.25 6.98
CA ILE A 282 -27.07 14.08 6.63
C ILE A 282 -28.11 13.27 5.87
N ALA A 283 -27.69 12.52 4.83
CA ALA A 283 -28.59 11.71 4.03
C ALA A 283 -29.32 10.64 4.86
N ILE A 284 -28.60 9.94 5.75
CA ILE A 284 -29.19 8.96 6.68
C ILE A 284 -30.17 9.64 7.63
N PHE A 285 -29.80 10.80 8.20
CA PHE A 285 -30.67 11.53 9.11
C PHE A 285 -31.98 11.98 8.43
N VAL A 286 -31.89 12.52 7.21
CA VAL A 286 -33.07 12.90 6.41
C VAL A 286 -33.93 11.69 6.09
N ALA A 287 -33.33 10.55 5.71
CA ALA A 287 -34.05 9.32 5.43
C ALA A 287 -34.78 8.78 6.68
N LEU A 288 -34.14 8.83 7.85
CA LEU A 288 -34.74 8.43 9.12
C LEU A 288 -35.92 9.35 9.50
N ILE A 289 -35.79 10.67 9.34
CA ILE A 289 -36.91 11.59 9.57
C ILE A 289 -38.07 11.30 8.62
N ALA A 290 -37.79 11.14 7.33
CA ALA A 290 -38.82 10.83 6.34
C ALA A 290 -39.55 9.52 6.69
N ALA A 291 -38.82 8.49 7.13
CA ALA A 291 -39.38 7.22 7.55
C ALA A 291 -40.18 7.27 8.87
N LEU A 292 -39.98 8.29 9.70
CA LEU A 292 -40.73 8.49 10.95
C LEU A 292 -41.99 9.34 10.76
N VAL A 293 -42.04 10.16 9.71
CA VAL A 293 -43.17 11.06 9.41
C VAL A 293 -44.24 10.39 8.54
N ILE A 294 -43.88 9.33 7.81
CA ILE A 294 -44.76 8.52 6.96
C ILE A 294 -45.26 7.31 7.74
#